data_AF-A0A3M1UBD7-F1
#
_entry.id   AF-A0A3M1UBD7-F1
#
_cell.length_a   1.000
_cell.length_b   1.000
_cell.length_c   1.000
_cell.angle_alpha   90.00
_cell.angle_beta   90.00
_cell.angle_gamma   90.00
#
_symmetry.space_group_name_H-M   'P 1'
#
loop_
_entity.id
_entity.type
_entity.pdbx_description
1 polymer ?
#
loop_
_entity_poly.entity_id
_entity_poly.type
_entity_poly.pdbx_seq_one_letter_code
_entity_poly.pdbx_strand_id
1 'polypeptide(L)' 'MGERLWAPWRLEYIKKARKGQGECIFVELPKQDDDRKNLILFRGK' A
#
# COMPACT_ATOMS: atom_id res chain seq x y z
N MET A 1 -20.37 -14.66 15.65
CA MET A 1 -19.83 -15.26 14.41
C MET A 1 -19.45 -14.09 13.52
N GLY A 2 -18.15 -13.88 13.24
CA GLY A 2 -17.70 -12.65 12.56
C GLY A 2 -18.07 -12.64 11.07
N GLU A 3 -18.61 -11.53 10.59
CA GLU A 3 -18.88 -11.31 9.17
C GLU A 3 -17.59 -11.38 8.36
N ARG A 4 -17.62 -12.10 7.23
CA ARG A 4 -16.47 -12.21 6.33
C ARG A 4 -16.47 -11.05 5.35
N LEU A 5 -15.49 -10.17 5.48
CA LEU A 5 -15.23 -9.12 4.49
C LEU A 5 -14.54 -9.71 3.25
N TRP A 6 -15.21 -9.61 2.11
CA TRP A 6 -14.66 -10.02 0.82
C TRP A 6 -13.80 -8.91 0.21
N ALA A 7 -12.64 -9.28 -0.33
CA ALA A 7 -11.72 -8.38 -1.02
C ALA A 7 -11.35 -8.98 -2.39
N PRO A 8 -12.15 -8.73 -3.45
CA PRO A 8 -11.97 -9.38 -4.76
C PRO A 8 -10.63 -9.03 -5.44
N TRP A 9 -10.00 -7.93 -5.03
CA TRP A 9 -8.70 -7.48 -5.53
C TRP A 9 -7.49 -8.23 -4.94
N ARG A 10 -7.67 -8.97 -3.84
CA ARG A 10 -6.56 -9.50 -3.02
C ARG A 10 -5.64 -10.46 -3.77
N LEU A 11 -6.21 -11.38 -4.55
CA LEU A 11 -5.43 -12.39 -5.27
C LEU A 11 -4.48 -11.75 -6.29
N GLU A 12 -4.98 -10.77 -7.03
CA GLU A 12 -4.19 -10.05 -8.04
C GLU A 12 -3.08 -9.21 -7.39
N TYR A 13 -3.36 -8.58 -6.25
CA TYR A 13 -2.35 -7.87 -5.48
C TYR A 13 -1.19 -8.79 -5.06
N ILE A 14 -1.49 -9.94 -4.45
CA ILE A 14 -0.46 -10.88 -3.95
C ILE A 14 0.44 -11.39 -5.09
N LYS A 15 -0.16 -11.73 -6.25
CA LYS A 15 0.61 -12.17 -7.43
C LYS A 15 1.59 -11.11 -7.92
N LYS A 16 1.21 -9.83 -7.88
CA LYS A 16 2.07 -8.71 -8.28
C LYS A 16 3.13 -8.41 -7.23
N ALA A 17 2.75 -8.35 -5.95
CA ALA A 17 3.66 -8.06 -4.85
C ALA A 17 4.80 -9.09 -4.75
N ARG A 18 4.53 -10.37 -5.01
CA ARG A 18 5.53 -11.44 -4.96
C ARG A 18 6.63 -11.33 -6.05
N LYS A 19 6.41 -10.53 -7.10
CA LYS A 19 7.36 -10.38 -8.22
C LYS A 19 8.38 -9.25 -8.04
N GLY A 20 8.20 -8.38 -7.05
CA GLY A 20 9.09 -7.24 -6.82
C GLY A 20 9.73 -7.29 -5.44
N GLN A 21 11.06 -7.31 -5.38
CA GLN A 21 11.80 -6.85 -4.20
C GLN A 21 11.78 -5.31 -4.19
N GLY A 22 10.58 -4.73 -4.11
CA GLY A 22 10.42 -3.28 -4.07
C GLY A 22 10.97 -2.73 -2.76
N GLU A 23 11.47 -1.49 -2.80
CA GLU A 23 11.84 -0.74 -1.60
C GLU A 23 10.63 -0.62 -0.65
N CYS A 24 10.91 -0.49 0.65
CA CYS A 24 9.86 -0.40 1.66
C CYS A 24 8.98 0.83 1.42
N ILE A 25 7.69 0.64 1.14
CA ILE A 25 6.74 1.74 0.89
C ILE A 25 6.65 2.73 2.04
N PHE A 26 6.92 2.28 3.27
CA PHE A 26 6.91 3.13 4.46
C PHE A 26 8.17 3.99 4.61
N VAL A 27 9.21 3.71 3.81
CA VAL A 27 10.46 4.49 3.78
C VAL A 27 10.46 5.40 2.57
N GLU A 28 10.08 4.88 1.39
CA GLU A 28 10.23 5.64 0.14
C GLU A 28 9.08 6.58 -0.17
N LEU A 29 7.84 6.18 0.11
CA LEU A 29 6.70 7.06 -0.18
C LEU A 29 6.72 8.35 0.66
N PRO A 30 7.11 8.33 1.95
CA PRO A 30 7.25 9.57 2.73
C PRO A 30 8.39 10.49 2.27
N LYS A 31 9.43 9.96 1.61
CA LYS A 31 10.53 10.79 1.06
C LYS A 31 10.13 11.56 -0.19
N GLN A 32 9.13 11.07 -0.92
CA GLN A 32 8.59 11.75 -2.09
C GLN A 32 7.69 12.92 -1.65
N ASP A 33 7.61 13.94 -2.50
CA ASP A 33 6.82 15.16 -2.26
C ASP A 33 5.49 15.18 -3.05
N ASP A 34 4.85 14.01 -3.20
CA ASP A 34 3.57 13.85 -3.90
C ASP A 34 2.59 13.02 -3.05
N ASP A 35 2.03 13.68 -2.03
CA ASP A 35 1.15 13.05 -1.06
C ASP A 35 -0.11 12.47 -1.71
N ARG A 36 -0.66 13.16 -2.70
CA ARG A 36 -1.89 12.73 -3.38
C ARG A 36 -1.67 11.42 -4.14
N LYS A 37 -0.55 11.31 -4.85
CA LYS A 37 -0.19 10.08 -5.58
C LYS A 37 0.14 8.93 -4.63
N ASN A 38 0.78 9.24 -3.50
CA ASN A 38 1.20 8.26 -2.50
C ASN A 38 0.13 7.91 -1.48
N LEU A 39 -1.07 8.51 -1.59
CA LEU A 39 -2.19 8.33 -0.67
C LEU A 39 -1.81 8.67 0.79
N ILE A 40 -0.90 9.64 0.97
CA ILE A 40 -0.53 10.17 2.28
C ILE A 40 -1.57 11.21 2.65
N LEU A 41 -2.34 10.91 3.70
CA LEU A 41 -3.39 11.80 4.20
C LEU A 41 -2.82 12.95 5.05
N PHE A 42 -1.80 12.66 5.86
CA PHE A 42 -1.25 13.61 6.82
C PHE A 42 0.21 13.28 7.19
N ARG A 43 1.02 14.31 7.46
CA ARG A 43 2.41 14.20 7.93
C ARG A 43 2.52 14.73 9.36
N GLY A 44 2.90 13.85 10.29
CA GLY A 44 3.10 14.19 11.71
C GLY A 44 4.38 14.99 11.96
N LYS A 45 4.48 15.57 13.16
CA LYS A 45 5.70 16.19 13.69
C LYS A 45 6.34 15.30 14.74
#